data_AF-A0A2G0VUF6-F1
#
_entry.id   AF-A0A2G0VUF6-F1
#
_cell.length_a   1.000
_cell.length_b   1.000
_cell.length_c   1.000
_cell.angle_alpha   90.00
_cell.angle_beta   90.00
_cell.angle_gamma   90.00
#
_symmetry.space_group_name_H-M   'P 1'
#
loop_
_entity.id
_entity.type
_entity.pdbx_description
1 polymer ?
#
loop_
_entity_poly.entity_id
_entity_poly.type
_entity_poly.pdbx_seq_one_letter_code
_entity_poly.pdbx_strand_id
1 'polypeptide(L)'
;MVSKPPDLPAALDELILALKSTGKIGPANFFAKKSVELQATVTADAAIQELSTCSAIAQYGDFTFSEERLLEEVVEAAIRSRN
;
A
#
# COMPACT_ATOMS: atom_id res chain seq x y z
N MET A 1 8.34 -15.87 16.56
CA MET A 1 7.47 -14.76 17.01
C MET A 1 6.70 -14.32 15.78
N VAL A 2 5.41 -14.59 15.70
CA VAL A 2 4.58 -14.14 14.56
C VAL A 2 4.29 -12.68 14.83
N SER A 3 5.02 -11.78 14.18
CA SER A 3 4.73 -10.35 14.20
C SER A 3 3.28 -10.17 13.78
N LYS A 4 2.49 -9.44 14.57
CA LYS A 4 1.14 -9.03 14.17
C LYS A 4 1.26 -8.38 12.79
N PRO A 5 0.47 -8.78 11.79
CA PRO A 5 0.56 -8.15 10.48
C PRO A 5 0.30 -6.65 10.63
N PRO A 6 1.06 -5.79 9.96
CA PRO A 6 0.91 -4.34 10.09
C PRO A 6 -0.51 -3.92 9.72
N ASP A 7 -1.04 -2.95 10.48
CA ASP A 7 -2.30 -2.32 10.16
C ASP A 7 -2.16 -1.57 8.81
N LEU A 8 -3.23 -1.47 8.02
CA LEU A 8 -3.19 -0.93 6.66
C LEU A 8 -2.44 0.42 6.53
N PRO A 9 -2.62 1.41 7.44
CA PRO A 9 -1.86 2.66 7.38
C PRO A 9 -0.35 2.47 7.56
N ALA A 10 0.07 1.57 8.46
CA ALA A 10 1.48 1.31 8.73
C ALA A 10 2.15 0.62 7.53
N ALA A 11 1.49 -0.38 6.93
CA ALA A 11 1.99 -1.05 5.73
C ALA A 11 2.13 -0.06 4.56
N LEU A 12 1.18 0.88 4.43
CA LEU A 12 1.24 1.95 3.43
C LEU A 12 2.42 2.89 3.64
N ASP A 13 2.65 3.33 4.87
CA ASP A 13 3.76 4.24 5.18
C ASP A 13 5.11 3.58 4.89
N GLU A 14 5.29 2.31 5.24
CA GLU A 14 6.51 1.54 4.93
C GLU A 14 6.74 1.43 3.41
N LEU A 15 5.71 1.09 2.64
CA LEU A 15 5.80 1.03 1.18
C LEU A 15 6.13 2.41 0.59
N ILE A 16 5.48 3.48 1.05
CA ILE A 16 5.73 4.85 0.56
C ILE A 16 7.18 5.26 0.82
N LEU A 17 7.72 4.96 2.00
CA LEU A 17 9.10 5.27 2.36
C LEU A 17 10.09 4.48 1.48
N ALA A 18 9.86 3.19 1.28
CA ALA A 18 10.69 2.35 0.42
C ALA A 18 10.72 2.89 -1.01
N LEU A 19 9.55 3.17 -1.60
CA LEU A 19 9.44 3.70 -2.95
C LEU A 19 10.10 5.08 -3.10
N LYS A 20 9.99 5.96 -2.11
CA LYS A 20 10.69 7.26 -2.11
C LYS A 20 12.20 7.07 -2.05
N SER A 21 12.68 6.14 -1.23
CA SER A 21 14.11 5.86 -1.06
C SER A 21 14.78 5.35 -2.34
N THR A 22 14.03 4.65 -3.19
CA THR A 22 14.51 4.12 -4.48
C THR A 22 14.22 5.04 -5.66
N GLY A 23 13.68 6.25 -5.42
CA GLY A 23 13.37 7.23 -6.46
C GLY A 23 12.06 6.99 -7.22
N LYS A 24 11.24 6.02 -6.81
CA LYS A 24 9.93 5.70 -7.41
C LYS A 24 8.83 6.67 -6.95
N ILE A 25 9.06 7.96 -7.20
CA ILE A 25 8.19 9.05 -6.73
C ILE A 25 6.77 8.93 -7.26
N GLY A 26 6.57 8.46 -8.50
CA GLY A 26 5.24 8.25 -9.09
C GLY A 26 4.39 7.27 -8.28
N PRO A 27 4.82 6.00 -8.16
CA PRO A 27 4.17 5.02 -7.28
C PRO A 27 4.02 5.51 -5.85
N ALA A 28 5.05 6.10 -5.25
CA ALA A 28 4.98 6.62 -3.89
C ALA A 28 3.87 7.68 -3.70
N ASN A 29 3.69 8.57 -4.68
CA ASN A 29 2.64 9.59 -4.63
C ASN A 29 1.23 8.98 -4.79
N PHE A 30 1.09 7.94 -5.61
CA PHE A 30 -0.16 7.19 -5.72
C PHE A 30 -0.57 6.60 -4.35
N PHE A 31 0.35 5.91 -3.68
CA PHE A 31 0.09 5.34 -2.36
C PHE A 31 -0.12 6.41 -1.27
N ALA A 32 0.62 7.51 -1.31
CA ALA A 32 0.42 8.63 -0.38
C ALA A 32 -0.98 9.24 -0.53
N LYS A 33 -1.49 9.37 -1.76
CA LYS A 33 -2.86 9.81 -2.01
C LYS A 33 -3.87 8.84 -1.40
N LYS A 34 -3.66 7.53 -1.58
CA LYS A 34 -4.52 6.49 -1.00
C LYS A 34 -4.51 6.52 0.53
N SER A 35 -3.36 6.78 1.15
CA SER A 35 -3.27 6.97 2.61
C SER A 35 -4.10 8.15 3.13
N VAL A 36 -4.15 9.26 2.39
CA VAL A 36 -5.02 10.39 2.72
C VAL A 36 -6.51 10.03 2.51
N GLU A 37 -6.84 9.35 1.42
CA GLU A 37 -8.20 8.90 1.12
C GLU A 37 -8.74 7.89 2.17
N LEU A 38 -7.87 7.08 2.78
CA LEU A 38 -8.21 6.19 3.89
C LEU A 38 -8.58 6.93 5.18
N GLN A 39 -7.98 8.10 5.42
CA GLN A 39 -8.30 8.92 6.59
C GLN A 39 -9.61 9.68 6.42
N ALA A 40 -10.08 9.85 5.18
CA ALA A 40 -11.36 10.45 4.87
C ALA A 40 -12.48 9.39 4.88
N THR A 41 -13.43 9.53 5.79
CA THR A 41 -14.54 8.58 6.02
C THR A 41 -15.40 8.30 4.78
N VAL A 42 -15.46 9.24 3.83
CA VAL A 42 -16.26 9.12 2.61
C VAL A 42 -15.55 8.30 1.52
N THR A 43 -14.22 8.29 1.52
CA THR A 43 -13.41 7.65 0.46
C THR A 43 -12.64 6.42 0.93
N ALA A 44 -12.72 6.10 2.23
CA ALA A 44 -11.99 4.98 2.83
C ALA A 44 -12.30 3.65 2.13
N ASP A 45 -13.58 3.30 1.93
CA ASP A 45 -13.95 2.02 1.29
C ASP A 45 -13.44 1.91 -0.15
N ALA A 46 -13.49 3.01 -0.91
CA ALA A 46 -12.97 3.05 -2.27
C ALA A 46 -11.44 2.90 -2.30
N ALA A 47 -10.73 3.56 -1.36
CA ALA A 47 -9.30 3.43 -1.22
C ALA A 47 -8.90 2.00 -0.83
N ILE A 48 -9.60 1.37 0.13
CA ILE A 48 -9.38 -0.04 0.52
C ILE A 48 -9.63 -0.97 -0.68
N GLN A 49 -10.72 -0.76 -1.43
CA GLN A 49 -11.04 -1.57 -2.60
C GLN A 49 -9.93 -1.49 -3.66
N GLU A 50 -9.48 -0.28 -3.99
CA GLU A 50 -8.39 -0.09 -4.96
C GLU A 50 -7.10 -0.75 -4.47
N LEU A 51 -6.70 -0.52 -3.20
CA LEU A 51 -5.51 -1.12 -2.61
C LEU A 51 -5.56 -2.65 -2.60
N SER A 52 -6.73 -3.24 -2.36
CA SER A 52 -6.92 -4.70 -2.38
C SER A 52 -6.74 -5.34 -3.77
N THR A 53 -6.71 -4.54 -4.83
CA THR A 53 -6.56 -5.00 -6.23
C THR A 53 -5.29 -4.48 -6.90
N CYS A 54 -4.49 -3.67 -6.21
CA CYS A 54 -3.38 -2.93 -6.83
C CYS A 54 -2.09 -3.74 -7.00
N SER A 55 -2.08 -5.05 -6.74
CA SER A 55 -0.89 -5.92 -6.84
C SER A 55 -0.21 -5.84 -8.22
N ALA A 56 -0.99 -5.62 -9.28
CA ALA A 56 -0.47 -5.51 -10.64
C ALA A 56 0.42 -4.27 -10.87
N ILE A 57 0.38 -3.25 -10.00
CA ILE A 57 1.19 -2.03 -10.17
C ILE A 57 2.68 -2.31 -10.03
N ALA A 58 3.07 -3.35 -9.28
CA ALA A 58 4.48 -3.77 -9.17
C ALA A 58 5.07 -4.13 -10.54
N GLN A 59 4.27 -4.76 -11.42
CA GLN A 59 4.71 -5.20 -12.75
C GLN A 59 5.02 -4.03 -13.70
N TYR A 60 4.44 -2.85 -13.43
CA TYR A 60 4.64 -1.64 -14.25
C TYR A 60 5.51 -0.60 -13.55
N GLY A 61 5.77 -0.77 -12.25
CA GLY A 61 6.46 0.20 -11.40
C GLY A 61 7.96 -0.02 -11.23
N ASP A 62 8.52 -1.06 -11.84
CA ASP A 62 9.93 -1.49 -11.69
C ASP A 62 10.29 -1.77 -10.21
N PHE A 63 9.39 -2.43 -9.48
CA PHE A 63 9.55 -2.67 -8.05
C PHE A 63 10.67 -3.68 -7.82
N THR A 64 11.51 -3.41 -6.82
CA THR A 64 12.45 -4.37 -6.28
C THR A 64 11.68 -5.45 -5.51
N PHE A 65 12.29 -6.62 -5.34
CA PHE A 65 11.70 -7.71 -4.54
C PHE A 65 11.20 -7.25 -3.16
N SER A 66 11.94 -6.35 -2.49
CA SER A 66 11.53 -5.80 -1.19
C SER A 66 10.29 -4.91 -1.29
N GLU A 67 10.16 -4.10 -2.33
CA GLU A 67 8.99 -3.25 -2.56
C GLU A 67 7.77 -4.05 -2.97
N GLU A 68 7.95 -5.13 -3.74
CA GLU A 68 6.87 -6.07 -4.08
C GLU A 68 6.32 -6.73 -2.82
N ARG A 69 7.18 -7.16 -1.90
CA ARG A 69 6.74 -7.72 -0.61
C ARG A 69 5.95 -6.70 0.23
N LEU A 70 6.42 -5.45 0.29
CA LEU A 70 5.68 -4.39 0.99
C LEU A 70 4.32 -4.12 0.33
N LEU A 71 4.26 -4.19 -1.00
CA LEU A 71 2.99 -4.08 -1.74
C LEU A 71 2.04 -5.23 -1.40
N GLU A 72 2.53 -6.46 -1.35
CA GLU A 72 1.73 -7.62 -0.93
C GLU A 72 1.17 -7.43 0.48
N GLU A 73 1.96 -6.93 1.42
CA GLU A 73 1.51 -6.63 2.78
C GLU A 73 0.40 -5.56 2.82
N VAL A 74 0.52 -4.51 2.00
CA VAL A 74 -0.54 -3.49 1.83
C VAL A 74 -1.82 -4.11 1.26
N VAL A 75 -1.72 -4.95 0.24
CA VAL A 75 -2.86 -5.63 -0.38
C VAL A 75 -3.56 -6.54 0.63
N GLU A 76 -2.80 -7.35 1.37
CA GLU A 76 -3.34 -8.21 2.41
C GLU A 76 -4.01 -7.44 3.54
N ALA A 77 -3.38 -6.34 3.99
CA ALA A 77 -3.96 -5.47 5.02
C ALA A 77 -5.25 -4.81 4.54
N ALA A 78 -5.33 -4.44 3.26
CA ALA A 78 -6.54 -3.90 2.66
C ALA A 78 -7.65 -4.97 2.59
N ILE A 79 -7.35 -6.20 2.18
CA ILE A 79 -8.31 -7.31 2.18
C ILE A 79 -8.83 -7.58 3.59
N ARG A 80 -7.96 -7.60 4.60
CA ARG A 80 -8.36 -7.77 6.01
C ARG A 80 -9.26 -6.64 6.50
N SER A 81 -9.01 -5.40 6.08
CA SER A 81 -9.79 -4.22 6.48
C SER A 81 -11.20 -4.20 5.88
N ARG A 82 -11.50 -5.08 4.90
CA ARG A 82 -12.85 -5.24 4.31
C ARG A 82 -13.73 -6.25 5.03
N ASN A 83 -13.15 -7.16 5.83
CA ASN A 83 -13.84 -8.26 6.50
C ASN A 83 -14.07 -7.92 7.98
#